data_AF-A0A0L0EQJ8-F1
#
_entry.id   AF-A0A0L0EQJ8-F1
#
_cell.length_a   1.000
_cell.length_b   1.000
_cell.length_c   1.000
_cell.angle_alpha   90.00
_cell.angle_beta   90.00
_cell.angle_gamma   90.00
#
_symmetry.space_group_name_H-M   'P 1'
#
loop_
_entity.id
_entity.type
_entity.pdbx_description
1 polymer ?
#
loop_
_entity_poly.entity_id
_entity_poly.type
_entity_poly.pdbx_seq_one_letter_code
_entity_poly.pdbx_strand_id
1 'polypeptide(L)' 'MLQRMIGYVLFIPFILFYSYVLGPVLKAVLVPGGLALLFLILGPDAFFYHWREAQVGQSEIGVQEG' A
#
# COMPACT_ATOMS: atom_id res chain seq x y z
N MET A 1 -18.90 36.33 -6.04
CA MET A 1 -18.11 35.64 -7.09
C MET A 1 -16.61 35.59 -6.77
N LEU A 2 -15.98 36.70 -6.38
CA LEU A 2 -14.53 36.77 -6.07
C LEU A 2 -14.05 35.79 -4.99
N GLN A 3 -14.85 35.61 -3.92
CA GLN A 3 -14.55 34.69 -2.82
C GLN A 3 -14.46 33.21 -3.26
N ARG A 4 -15.23 32.82 -4.30
CA ARG A 4 -15.18 31.48 -4.91
C ARG A 4 -13.92 31.28 -5.75
N MET A 5 -13.41 32.33 -6.42
CA MET A 5 -12.17 32.25 -7.19
C MET A 5 -10.95 32.10 -6.28
N ILE A 6 -10.89 32.86 -5.19
CA ILE A 6 -9.82 32.75 -4.19
C ILE A 6 -9.82 31.37 -3.54
N GLY A 7 -11.01 30.85 -3.21
CA GLY A 7 -11.17 29.48 -2.74
C GLY A 7 -10.64 28.46 -3.74
N TYR A 8 -10.96 28.58 -5.03
CA TYR A 8 -10.45 27.67 -6.06
C TYR A 8 -8.92 27.76 -6.24
N VAL A 9 -8.36 28.96 -6.27
CA VAL A 9 -6.91 29.16 -6.45
C VAL A 9 -6.11 28.63 -5.26
N LEU A 10 -6.66 28.69 -4.05
CA LEU A 10 -6.05 28.08 -2.87
C LEU A 10 -6.34 26.57 -2.78
N PHE A 11 -7.54 26.13 -3.15
CA PHE A 11 -7.96 24.74 -2.96
C PHE A 11 -7.39 23.79 -4.03
N ILE A 12 -7.27 24.22 -5.28
CA ILE A 12 -6.73 23.40 -6.38
C ILE A 12 -5.28 22.93 -6.13
N PRO A 13 -4.31 23.78 -5.77
CA PRO A 13 -2.96 23.29 -5.48
C PRO A 13 -2.93 22.40 -4.24
N PHE A 14 -3.75 22.71 -3.22
CA PHE A 14 -3.86 21.89 -2.01
C PHE A 14 -4.48 20.52 -2.27
N ILE A 15 -5.52 20.42 -3.09
CA ILE A 15 -6.15 19.13 -3.40
C ILE A 15 -5.25 18.26 -4.30
N LEU A 16 -4.49 18.88 -5.21
CA LEU A 16 -3.49 18.18 -6.02
C LEU A 16 -2.36 17.66 -5.13
N PHE A 17 -1.84 18.49 -4.23
CA PHE A 17 -0.82 18.09 -3.25
C PHE A 17 -1.35 16.99 -2.32
N TYR A 18 -2.57 17.14 -1.81
CA TYR A 18 -3.23 16.15 -0.99
C TYR A 18 -3.36 14.81 -1.73
N SER A 19 -3.87 14.81 -2.97
CA SER A 19 -3.99 13.59 -3.77
C SER A 19 -2.63 12.93 -4.04
N TYR A 20 -1.60 13.74 -4.31
CA TYR A 20 -0.24 13.26 -4.54
C TYR A 20 0.40 12.63 -3.29
N VAL A 21 0.12 13.16 -2.09
CA VAL A 21 0.63 12.63 -0.83
C VAL A 21 -0.24 11.49 -0.31
N LEU A 22 -1.56 11.56 -0.50
CA LEU A 22 -2.53 10.59 0.00
C LEU A 22 -2.28 9.20 -0.57
N GLY A 23 -1.99 9.08 -1.87
CA GLY A 23 -1.66 7.79 -2.49
C GLY A 23 -0.49 7.06 -1.82
N PRO A 24 0.71 7.67 -1.74
CA PRO A 24 1.87 7.07 -1.09
C PRO A 24 1.66 6.85 0.41
N VAL A 25 1.03 7.79 1.12
CA VAL A 25 0.72 7.61 2.56
C VAL A 25 -0.24 6.44 2.76
N LEU A 26 -1.29 6.34 1.94
CA LEU A 26 -2.24 5.26 2.02
C LEU A 26 -1.56 3.91 1.76
N LYS A 27 -0.70 3.81 0.73
CA LYS A 27 0.11 2.61 0.50
C LYS A 27 1.03 2.29 1.68
N ALA A 28 1.71 3.30 2.21
CA ALA A 28 2.65 3.15 3.31
C ALA A 28 1.98 2.71 4.62
N VAL A 29 0.69 3.02 4.82
CA VAL A 29 -0.07 2.53 5.98
C VAL A 29 -0.75 1.18 5.69
N LEU A 30 -1.30 1.03 4.49
CA LEU A 30 -2.11 -0.14 4.13
C LEU A 30 -1.26 -1.40 3.97
N VAL A 31 -0.03 -1.29 3.45
CA VAL A 31 0.87 -2.44 3.29
C VAL A 31 1.30 -3.00 4.65
N PRO A 32 1.95 -2.24 5.56
CA PRO A 32 2.33 -2.76 6.87
C PRO A 32 1.13 -3.00 7.77
N GLY A 33 0.09 -2.17 7.71
CA GLY A 33 -1.14 -2.36 8.48
C GLY A 33 -1.90 -3.62 8.07
N GLY A 34 -2.00 -3.88 6.76
CA GLY A 34 -2.58 -5.12 6.23
C GLY A 34 -1.75 -6.33 6.60
N LEU A 35 -0.41 -6.22 6.53
CA LEU A 35 0.50 -7.31 6.92
C LEU A 35 0.40 -7.62 8.42
N ALA A 36 0.32 -6.58 9.27
CA ALA A 36 0.12 -6.73 10.70
C ALA A 36 -1.25 -7.38 11.02
N LEU A 37 -2.30 -7.03 10.25
CA LEU A 37 -3.61 -7.66 10.40
C LEU A 37 -3.58 -9.14 10.01
N LEU A 38 -2.89 -9.49 8.91
CA LEU A 38 -2.69 -10.88 8.50
C LEU A 38 -1.87 -11.65 9.54
N PHE A 39 -0.82 -11.04 10.09
CA PHE A 39 -0.02 -11.61 11.16
C PHE A 39 -0.86 -11.87 12.42
N LEU A 40 -1.76 -10.95 12.76
CA LEU A 40 -2.69 -11.11 13.88
C LEU A 40 -3.71 -12.22 13.63
N ILE A 41 -4.26 -12.31 12.41
CA ILE A 41 -5.32 -13.27 12.07
C ILE A 41 -4.79 -14.72 11.98
N LEU A 42 -3.59 -14.90 11.41
CA LEU A 42 -2.98 -16.21 11.18
C LEU A 42 -2.11 -16.67 12.35
N GLY A 43 -1.60 -15.72 13.15
CA GLY A 43 -0.57 -15.97 14.15
C GLY A 43 0.84 -16.05 13.54
N PRO A 44 1.88 -15.90 14.38
CA PRO A 44 3.27 -15.81 13.94
C PRO A 44 3.74 -17.05 13.18
N ASP A 45 3.44 -18.25 13.69
CA ASP A 45 3.98 -19.49 13.13
C ASP A 45 3.39 -19.82 11.74
N ALA A 46 2.08 -19.65 11.57
CA ALA A 46 1.41 -19.90 10.29
C ALA A 46 1.77 -18.84 9.24
N PHE A 47 1.94 -17.58 9.65
CA PHE A 47 2.35 -16.50 8.75
C PHE A 47 3.74 -16.75 8.17
N PHE A 48 4.75 -17.09 8.99
CA PHE A 48 6.09 -17.39 8.50
C PHE A 48 6.14 -18.67 7.66
N TYR A 49 5.32 -19.68 8.00
CA TYR A 49 5.20 -20.90 7.21
C TYR A 49 4.70 -20.61 5.79
N HIS A 50 3.56 -19.92 5.66
CA HIS A 50 3.00 -19.58 4.35
C HIS A 50 3.83 -18.55 3.58
N TRP A 51 4.48 -17.60 4.28
CA TRP A 51 5.38 -16.65 3.65
C TRP A 51 6.61 -17.33 3.04
N ARG A 52 7.18 -18.31 3.73
CA ARG A 52 8.32 -19.10 3.23
C ARG A 52 7.91 -20.03 2.09
N GLU A 53 6.73 -20.64 2.18
CA GLU A 53 6.18 -21.50 1.12
C GLU A 53 5.92 -20.71 -0.17
N ALA A 54 5.39 -19.49 -0.08
CA ALA A 54 5.21 -18.60 -1.23
C ALA A 54 6.53 -18.20 -1.91
N GLN A 55 7.61 -18.00 -1.14
CA GLN A 55 8.93 -17.69 -1.72
C GLN A 55 9.60 -18.88 -2.40
N VAL A 56 9.43 -20.08 -1.85
CA VAL A 56 9.99 -21.32 -2.43
C VAL A 56 9.27 -21.69 -3.71
N GLY A 57 7.93 -21.67 -3.71
CA GLY A 57 7.14 -21.96 -4.90
C GLY A 57 7.42 -21.01 -6.07
N GLN A 58 7.77 -19.74 -5.80
CA GLN A 58 8.12 -18.78 -6.84
C GLN A 58 9.50 -19.04 -7.47
N SER A 59 10.43 -19.67 -6.74
CA SER A 59 11.76 -20.03 -7.25
C SER A 59 11.72 -21.21 -8.24
N GLU A 60 10.77 -22.13 -8.09
CA GLU A 60 10.63 -23.28 -9.01
C GLU A 60 9.99 -22.88 -10.35
N ILE A 61 9.15 -21.84 -10.37
CA ILE A 61 8.51 -21.34 -11.59
C ILE A 61 9.51 -20.55 -12.45
N GLY A 62 10.43 -19.80 -11.83
CA GLY A 62 11.48 -19.06 -12.56
C GLY A 62 12.60 -19.93 -13.14
N VAL A 63 12.80 -21.17 -12.64
CA VAL A 63 13.81 -22.10 -13.17
C VAL A 63 13.29 -22.87 -14.39
N GLN A 64 11.97 -22.97 -14.60
CA GLN A 64 11.40 -23.63 -15.78
C GLN A 64 11.24 -22.71 -17.00
N GLU A 65 11.48 -21.41 -16.87
CA GLU A 65 11.39 -20.43 -17.97
C GLU A 65 12.77 -19.95 -18.48
N GLY A 66 13.86 -20.64 -18.09
CA GLY A 66 15.24 -20.34 -18.50
C GLY A 66 15.81 -21.27 -19.56
#